data_AF-A0A0Q9TYJ7-F1
#
_entry.id   AF-A0A0Q9TYJ7-F1
#
_cell.length_a   1.000
_cell.length_b   1.000
_cell.length_c   1.000
_cell.angle_alpha   90.00
_cell.angle_beta   90.00
_cell.angle_gamma   90.00
#
_symmetry.space_group_name_H-M   'P 1'
#
loop_
_entity.id
_entity.type
_entity.pdbx_description
1 polymer ?
#
loop_
_entity_poly.entity_id
_entity_poly.type
_entity_poly.pdbx_seq_one_letter_code
_entity_poly.pdbx_strand_id
1 'polypeptide(L)'
;MSVTPVRRAIVDFTDLVVHDGVTYSSRPDRPQALAPAQLGPEVFRVSCTYSSLNELTQSELPEVTEHSAGFIPARSPVYELKGWPRACRLAAQHDGSWFVYLATVDTGDASRVKECALDLVRSTEAARS
;
A
#
# COMPACT_ATOMS: atom_id res chain seq x y z
N MET A 1 27.24 -32.51 8.51
CA MET A 1 26.25 -31.77 7.71
C MET A 1 26.05 -30.41 8.35
N SER A 2 26.48 -29.34 7.67
CA SER A 2 26.32 -27.98 8.16
C SER A 2 25.01 -27.41 7.63
N VAL A 3 24.10 -27.06 8.53
CA VAL A 3 22.82 -26.41 8.18
C VAL A 3 23.12 -24.93 7.96
N THR A 4 22.91 -24.43 6.73
CA THR A 4 22.96 -23.00 6.45
C THR A 4 21.82 -22.32 7.22
N PRO A 5 22.09 -21.35 8.12
CA PRO A 5 21.02 -20.67 8.82
C PRO A 5 20.16 -19.91 7.81
N VAL A 6 18.88 -20.29 7.73
CA VAL A 6 17.89 -19.54 6.97
C VAL A 6 17.77 -18.19 7.66
N ARG A 7 18.09 -17.09 6.95
CA ARG A 7 17.82 -15.75 7.47
C ARG A 7 16.33 -15.68 7.76
N ARG A 8 15.96 -15.45 9.03
CA ARG A 8 14.58 -15.10 9.36
C ARG A 8 14.25 -13.79 8.65
N ALA A 9 13.43 -13.86 7.62
CA ALA A 9 12.67 -12.71 7.15
C ALA A 9 11.50 -12.55 8.12
N ILE A 10 11.49 -11.46 8.88
CA ILE A 10 10.25 -11.00 9.52
C ILE A 10 9.45 -10.44 8.36
N VAL A 11 8.37 -11.13 7.97
CA VAL A 11 7.42 -10.61 6.99
C VAL A 11 6.62 -9.53 7.71
N ASP A 12 7.11 -8.30 7.66
CA ASP A 12 6.30 -7.14 8.00
C ASP A 12 5.26 -6.99 6.89
N PHE A 13 4.01 -7.36 7.19
CA PHE A 13 2.90 -7.16 6.27
C PHE A 13 2.78 -5.66 5.99
N THR A 14 3.20 -5.26 4.79
CA THR A 14 2.96 -3.91 4.28
C THR A 14 1.53 -3.85 3.78
N ASP A 15 0.79 -2.84 4.25
CA ASP A 15 -0.51 -2.54 3.66
C ASP A 15 -0.30 -2.11 2.21
N LEU A 16 -0.91 -2.84 1.28
CA LEU A 16 -0.67 -2.69 -0.14
C LEU A 16 -1.96 -2.66 -0.94
N VAL A 17 -1.89 -2.06 -2.12
CA VAL A 17 -2.81 -2.27 -3.24
C VAL A 17 -2.05 -2.42 -4.54
N VAL A 18 -2.58 -3.20 -5.47
CA VAL A 18 -2.02 -3.32 -6.83
C VAL A 18 -2.99 -2.74 -7.84
N HIS A 19 -2.51 -1.82 -8.67
CA HIS A 19 -3.27 -1.27 -9.78
C HIS A 19 -2.41 -0.87 -10.97
N ASP A 20 -2.85 -1.16 -12.20
CA ASP A 20 -2.13 -0.92 -13.45
C ASP A 20 -0.70 -1.50 -13.41
N GLY A 21 -0.52 -2.67 -12.76
CA GLY A 21 0.79 -3.30 -12.57
C GLY A 21 1.73 -2.55 -11.61
N VAL A 22 1.23 -1.56 -10.87
CA VAL A 22 1.97 -0.81 -9.85
C VAL A 22 1.52 -1.25 -8.46
N THR A 23 2.48 -1.62 -7.62
CA THR A 23 2.25 -1.80 -6.19
C THR A 23 2.29 -0.45 -5.48
N TYR A 24 1.26 -0.17 -4.70
CA TYR A 24 1.23 0.98 -3.80
C TYR A 24 1.25 0.47 -2.37
N SER A 25 1.99 1.15 -1.50
CA SER A 25 2.11 0.80 -0.09
C SER A 25 1.62 1.93 0.81
N SER A 26 0.99 1.57 1.91
CA SER A 26 0.62 2.45 3.01
C SER A 26 1.29 1.97 4.30
N ARG A 27 1.36 2.87 5.28
CA ARG A 27 1.76 2.54 6.65
C ARG A 27 0.50 2.35 7.49
N PRO A 28 0.18 1.12 7.95
CA PRO A 28 -1.07 0.85 8.67
C PRO A 28 -1.13 1.58 10.03
N ASP A 29 0.01 1.95 10.61
CA ASP A 29 0.11 2.75 11.84
C ASP A 29 -0.13 4.26 11.63
N ARG A 30 -0.31 4.70 10.38
CA ARG A 30 -0.43 6.12 10.02
C ARG A 30 -1.69 6.38 9.18
N PRO A 31 -2.87 6.38 9.78
CA PRO A 31 -4.06 6.87 9.10
C PRO A 31 -3.95 8.37 8.80
N GLN A 32 -4.60 8.82 7.73
CA GLN A 32 -4.73 10.22 7.36
C GLN A 32 -6.14 10.73 7.64
N ALA A 33 -6.25 11.98 8.09
CA ALA A 33 -7.53 12.68 8.08
C ALA A 33 -7.77 13.22 6.65
N LEU A 34 -8.57 12.52 5.86
CA LEU A 34 -9.00 12.97 4.53
C LEU A 34 -10.47 13.40 4.55
N ALA A 35 -10.72 14.62 4.10
CA ALA A 35 -12.07 15.10 3.81
C ALA A 35 -12.53 14.59 2.43
N PRO A 36 -13.84 14.34 2.21
CA PRO A 36 -14.37 13.92 0.91
C PRO A 36 -13.97 14.84 -0.25
N ALA A 37 -13.83 16.14 0.02
CA ALA A 37 -13.40 17.13 -0.98
C ALA A 37 -11.98 16.88 -1.52
N GLN A 38 -11.13 16.14 -0.81
CA GLN A 38 -9.77 15.78 -1.21
C GLN A 38 -9.72 14.51 -2.08
N LEU A 39 -10.82 13.76 -2.16
CA LEU A 39 -10.91 12.56 -2.99
C LEU A 39 -11.33 12.94 -4.41
N GLY A 40 -10.76 12.24 -5.38
CA GLY A 40 -11.17 12.24 -6.78
C GLY A 40 -12.14 11.09 -7.07
N PRO A 41 -12.32 10.72 -8.35
CA PRO A 41 -13.16 9.59 -8.73
C PRO A 41 -12.66 8.26 -8.18
N GLU A 42 -13.57 7.28 -8.13
CA GLU A 42 -13.23 5.87 -7.91
C GLU A 42 -12.37 5.38 -9.09
N VAL A 43 -11.25 4.72 -8.79
CA VAL A 43 -10.32 4.16 -9.77
C VAL A 43 -10.67 2.70 -10.03
N PHE A 44 -10.81 1.93 -8.96
CA PHE A 44 -11.18 0.52 -9.01
C PHE A 44 -11.81 0.06 -7.69
N ARG A 45 -12.29 -1.19 -7.67
CA ARG A 45 -12.73 -1.89 -6.46
C ARG A 45 -11.84 -3.08 -6.18
N VAL A 46 -11.50 -3.27 -4.91
CA VAL A 46 -10.68 -4.39 -4.48
C VAL A 46 -11.33 -5.71 -4.87
N SER A 47 -10.58 -6.57 -5.55
CA SER A 47 -11.05 -7.90 -5.96
C SER A 47 -10.75 -8.95 -4.89
N CYS A 48 -9.57 -8.89 -4.28
CA CYS A 48 -9.12 -9.82 -3.25
C CYS A 48 -8.43 -9.09 -2.09
N THR A 49 -8.68 -9.55 -0.87
CA THR A 49 -8.04 -9.02 0.35
C THR A 49 -7.18 -10.09 1.00
N TYR A 50 -5.94 -9.74 1.34
CA TYR A 50 -4.95 -10.62 1.95
C TYR A 50 -4.74 -10.18 3.41
N SER A 51 -5.76 -10.37 4.25
CA SER A 51 -5.79 -9.77 5.59
C SER A 51 -4.96 -10.50 6.66
N SER A 52 -4.45 -11.70 6.37
CA SER A 52 -3.53 -12.47 7.24
C SER A 52 -3.18 -13.82 6.61
N LEU A 53 -2.07 -14.43 7.02
CA LEU A 53 -1.85 -15.87 6.85
C LEU A 53 -3.04 -16.60 7.45
N ASN A 54 -3.69 -17.48 6.67
CA ASN A 54 -4.74 -18.34 7.19
C ASN A 54 -4.11 -19.29 8.22
N GLU A 55 -4.34 -19.02 9.50
CA GLU A 55 -3.80 -19.82 10.61
C GLU A 55 -4.26 -21.29 10.59
N LEU A 56 -5.37 -21.60 9.90
CA LEU A 56 -5.90 -22.96 9.78
C LEU A 56 -5.20 -23.78 8.72
N THR A 57 -4.81 -23.17 7.59
CA THR A 57 -4.24 -23.92 6.46
C THR A 57 -2.73 -23.77 6.34
N GLN A 58 -2.14 -22.75 6.98
CA GLN A 58 -0.72 -22.37 6.84
C GLN A 58 -0.25 -22.33 5.38
N SER A 59 -1.19 -22.17 4.44
CA SER A 59 -0.88 -22.23 3.02
C SER A 59 -0.16 -20.97 2.61
N GLU A 60 0.74 -21.10 1.63
CA GLU A 60 1.36 -19.95 0.99
C GLU A 60 0.25 -19.01 0.50
N LEU A 61 0.45 -17.71 0.75
CA LEU A 61 -0.46 -16.69 0.23
C LEU A 61 -0.41 -16.76 -1.29
N PRO A 62 -1.56 -16.70 -1.99
CA PRO A 62 -1.55 -16.64 -3.44
C PRO A 62 -0.77 -15.41 -3.91
N GLU A 63 -0.28 -15.48 -5.15
CA GLU A 63 0.41 -14.34 -5.77
C GLU A 63 -0.51 -13.11 -5.78
N VAL A 64 0.04 -11.97 -5.36
CA VAL A 64 -0.69 -10.69 -5.37
C VAL A 64 -0.93 -10.29 -6.83
N THR A 65 -2.19 -10.10 -7.20
CA THR A 65 -2.62 -9.79 -8.57
C THR A 65 -3.30 -8.43 -8.65
N GLU A 66 -3.63 -7.97 -9.85
CA GLU A 66 -4.34 -6.71 -10.09
C GLU A 66 -5.59 -6.56 -9.19
N HIS A 67 -5.76 -5.37 -8.61
CA HIS A 67 -6.82 -5.03 -7.65
C HIS A 67 -6.81 -5.85 -6.35
N SER A 68 -5.70 -6.51 -6.02
CA SER A 68 -5.48 -7.09 -4.70
C SER A 68 -5.18 -5.99 -3.69
N ALA A 69 -5.58 -6.20 -2.44
CA ALA A 69 -5.26 -5.34 -1.32
C ALA A 69 -4.84 -6.15 -0.08
N GLY A 70 -4.02 -5.56 0.80
CA GLY A 70 -3.67 -6.15 2.08
C GLY A 70 -4.83 -6.10 3.07
N PHE A 71 -5.23 -4.88 3.45
CA PHE A 71 -6.20 -4.67 4.54
C PHE A 71 -7.56 -4.13 4.08
N ILE A 72 -7.64 -3.59 2.86
CA ILE A 72 -8.89 -3.05 2.34
C ILE A 72 -9.86 -4.20 2.02
N PRO A 73 -11.10 -4.20 2.56
CA PRO A 73 -12.07 -5.25 2.30
C PRO A 73 -12.44 -5.38 0.81
N ALA A 74 -12.67 -6.60 0.34
CA ALA A 74 -13.10 -6.85 -1.03
C ALA A 74 -14.37 -6.06 -1.39
N ARG A 75 -14.42 -5.59 -2.64
CA ARG A 75 -15.42 -4.68 -3.24
C ARG A 75 -15.41 -3.25 -2.70
N SER A 76 -14.54 -2.93 -1.75
CA SER A 76 -14.34 -1.55 -1.31
C SER A 76 -13.68 -0.72 -2.43
N PRO A 77 -14.06 0.54 -2.56
CA PRO A 77 -13.52 1.43 -3.57
C PRO A 77 -12.14 1.98 -3.19
N VAL A 78 -11.29 2.15 -4.20
CA VAL A 78 -10.03 2.90 -4.13
C VAL A 78 -10.16 4.13 -5.01
N TYR A 79 -9.74 5.29 -4.50
CA TYR A 79 -9.98 6.60 -5.10
C TYR A 79 -8.68 7.28 -5.51
N GLU A 80 -8.80 8.18 -6.48
CA GLU A 80 -7.75 9.18 -6.72
C GLU A 80 -7.64 10.13 -5.54
N LEU A 81 -6.42 10.63 -5.29
CA LEU A 81 -6.19 11.72 -4.35
C LEU A 81 -5.99 13.02 -5.14
N LYS A 82 -6.86 14.01 -4.95
CA LYS A 82 -6.76 15.28 -5.69
C LYS A 82 -5.41 15.96 -5.43
N GLY A 83 -4.86 16.55 -6.50
CA GLY A 83 -3.54 17.16 -6.47
C GLY A 83 -2.39 16.18 -6.71
N TRP A 84 -2.67 14.88 -6.87
CA TRP A 84 -1.67 13.85 -7.15
C TRP A 84 -2.05 13.05 -8.39
N PRO A 85 -1.08 12.67 -9.25
CA PRO A 85 -1.33 11.69 -10.30
C PRO A 85 -1.71 10.34 -9.69
N ARG A 86 -2.71 9.66 -10.27
CA ARG A 86 -3.14 8.32 -9.82
C ARG A 86 -1.99 7.30 -9.79
N ALA A 87 -1.02 7.44 -10.71
CA ALA A 87 0.18 6.62 -10.79
C ALA A 87 1.17 6.83 -9.63
N CYS A 88 0.90 7.78 -8.73
CA CYS A 88 1.75 8.18 -7.62
C CYS A 88 1.04 8.00 -6.27
N ARG A 89 -0.22 8.41 -6.15
CA ARG A 89 -0.99 8.25 -4.91
C ARG A 89 -2.43 7.86 -5.16
N LEU A 90 -2.91 6.97 -4.29
CA LEU A 90 -4.30 6.56 -4.19
C LEU A 90 -4.76 6.68 -2.72
N ALA A 91 -6.07 6.69 -2.51
CA ALA A 91 -6.67 6.71 -1.18
C ALA A 91 -7.75 5.65 -1.05
N ALA A 92 -7.79 4.98 0.09
CA ALA A 92 -8.85 4.04 0.43
C ALA A 92 -9.11 4.03 1.93
N GLN A 93 -10.24 3.45 2.31
CA GLN A 93 -10.62 3.30 3.71
C GLN A 93 -10.55 1.84 4.12
N HIS A 94 -10.01 1.59 5.31
CA HIS A 94 -10.22 0.34 6.04
C HIS A 94 -10.27 0.68 7.55
N ASP A 95 -10.97 -0.15 8.33
CA ASP A 95 -11.14 0.05 9.78
C ASP A 95 -11.64 1.46 10.17
N GLY A 96 -12.50 2.03 9.32
CA GLY A 96 -13.06 3.37 9.51
C GLY A 96 -12.09 4.53 9.29
N SER A 97 -10.83 4.26 8.96
CA SER A 97 -9.77 5.26 8.78
C SER A 97 -9.33 5.35 7.32
N TRP A 98 -8.95 6.56 6.89
CA TRP A 98 -8.41 6.78 5.55
C TRP A 98 -6.92 6.51 5.53
N PHE A 99 -6.46 5.91 4.44
CA PHE A 99 -5.07 5.62 4.18
C PHE A 99 -4.67 6.11 2.79
N VAL A 100 -3.48 6.67 2.69
CA VAL A 100 -2.86 7.12 1.44
C VAL A 100 -1.82 6.09 1.03
N TYR A 101 -2.04 5.51 -0.14
CA TYR A 101 -1.17 4.51 -0.74
C TYR A 101 -0.19 5.18 -1.69
N LEU A 102 1.10 5.00 -1.45
CA LEU A 102 2.17 5.59 -2.24
C LEU A 102 2.69 4.57 -3.24
N ALA A 103 2.76 4.94 -4.51
CA ALA A 103 3.30 4.09 -5.54
C ALA A 103 4.75 3.70 -5.20
N THR A 104 5.07 2.43 -5.38
CA THR A 104 6.41 1.89 -5.16
C THR A 104 7.03 1.38 -6.45
N VAL A 105 8.34 1.18 -6.41
CA VAL A 105 9.14 0.52 -7.43
C VAL A 105 10.06 -0.45 -6.74
N ASP A 106 10.09 -1.69 -7.23
CA ASP A 106 11.01 -2.69 -6.74
C ASP A 106 12.39 -2.48 -7.35
N THR A 107 13.38 -2.52 -6.49
CA THR A 107 14.80 -2.58 -6.87
C THR A 107 15.33 -3.94 -6.44
N GLY A 108 16.49 -4.37 -6.97
CA GLY A 108 17.08 -5.67 -6.63
C GLY A 108 17.30 -5.89 -5.11
N ASP A 109 17.34 -4.82 -4.33
CA ASP A 109 17.57 -4.88 -2.88
C ASP A 109 16.31 -4.58 -2.03
N ALA A 110 15.35 -3.80 -2.54
CA ALA A 110 14.17 -3.35 -1.79
C ALA A 110 13.10 -2.68 -2.66
N SER A 111 11.86 -2.65 -2.16
CA SER A 111 10.81 -1.74 -2.66
C SER A 111 11.05 -0.31 -2.14
N ARG A 112 10.95 0.68 -3.04
CA ARG A 112 11.10 2.11 -2.71
C ARG A 112 9.89 2.90 -3.19
N VAL A 113 9.53 3.96 -2.47
CA VAL A 113 8.48 4.88 -2.91
C VAL A 113 8.94 5.64 -4.16
N LYS A 114 8.08 5.75 -5.18
CA LYS A 114 8.34 6.54 -6.39
C LYS A 114 8.50 8.01 -6.01
N GLU A 115 9.40 8.72 -6.68
CA GLU A 115 9.66 10.14 -6.40
C GLU A 115 8.41 11.01 -6.52
N CYS A 116 7.56 10.76 -7.53
CA CYS A 116 6.31 11.49 -7.71
C CYS A 116 5.27 11.24 -6.60
N ALA A 117 5.45 10.19 -5.81
CA ALA A 117 4.61 9.90 -4.65
C ALA A 117 5.13 10.60 -3.39
N LEU A 118 6.31 11.23 -3.40
CA LEU A 118 6.86 11.98 -2.27
C LEU A 118 6.35 13.43 -2.26
N ASP A 119 6.02 13.93 -1.07
CA ASP A 119 5.74 15.35 -0.87
C ASP A 119 7.06 16.08 -0.62
N LEU A 120 7.74 16.41 -1.71
CA LEU A 120 9.05 17.07 -1.68
C LEU A 120 8.96 18.49 -1.11
N VAL A 121 7.81 19.16 -1.23
CA VAL A 121 7.61 20.52 -0.70
C VAL A 121 7.59 20.48 0.83
N ARG A 122 6.83 19.56 1.43
CA ARG A 122 6.71 19.44 2.89
C ARG A 122 7.95 18.86 3.59
N SER A 123 8.76 18.09 2.86
CA SER A 123 9.99 17.48 3.39
C SER A 123 11.11 18.51 3.63
N THR A 124 11.11 19.62 2.88
CA THR A 124 12.13 20.68 3.03
C THR A 124 11.90 21.60 4.23
N GLU A 125 10.66 21.74 4.71
CA GLU A 125 10.34 22.51 5.93
C GLU A 125 10.69 21.74 7.22
N ALA A 126 10.50 20.41 7.22
CA ALA A 126 10.84 19.58 8.38
C ALA A 126 12.35 19.42 8.59
N ALA A 127 13.17 19.57 7.54
CA ALA A 127 14.63 19.54 7.63
C ALA A 127 15.27 20.86 8.08
N ARG A 128 14.46 21.92 8.27
CA ARG A 128 14.90 23.26 8.69
C ARG A 128 14.42 23.66 10.09
N SER A 129 13.76 22.76 10.83
CA SER A 129 13.32 22.98 12.21
C SER A 129 14.18 22.21 13.19
#